data_AF-A0A7S4I6N3-F1
#
_entry.id   AF-A0A7S4I6N3-F1
#
_cell.length_a   1.000
_cell.length_b   1.000
_cell.length_c   1.000
_cell.angle_alpha   90.00
_cell.angle_beta   90.00
_cell.angle_gamma   90.00
#
_symmetry.space_group_name_H-M   'P 1'
#
loop_
_entity.id
_entity.type
_entity.pdbx_description
1 polymer ?
#
loop_
_entity_poly.entity_id
_entity_poly.type
_entity_poly.pdbx_seq_one_letter_code
_entity_poly.pdbx_strand_id
1 'polypeptide(L)'
;ATGQAAPTAATQPVSTALRVDIGAMTLAPTIKRDLDVADVWVEVDLVGLTDPSQMKTKRLHKSSVNLNFGYAQSVPVDAGSREEEVLRQVMGSQQEQDSDVYFIVKTQSARGQEREIG
;
A
#
# COMPACT_ATOMS: atom_id res chain seq x y z
N ALA A 1 -36.53 -45.40 0.82
CA ALA A 1 -35.11 -45.66 1.15
C ALA A 1 -34.39 -45.80 -0.19
N THR A 2 -33.39 -45.04 -0.59
CA THR A 2 -32.24 -44.34 0.02
C THR A 2 -31.84 -43.28 -1.03
N GLY A 3 -31.37 -42.07 -0.76
CA GLY A 3 -30.26 -41.66 0.07
C GLY A 3 -29.65 -40.44 -0.62
N GLN A 4 -29.62 -39.32 0.08
CA GLN A 4 -29.18 -38.01 -0.36
C GLN A 4 -27.65 -37.98 -0.46
N ALA A 5 -27.09 -37.45 -1.55
CA ALA A 5 -25.73 -36.95 -1.60
C ALA A 5 -25.78 -35.55 -2.20
N ALA A 6 -25.88 -34.54 -1.33
CA ALA A 6 -25.61 -33.17 -1.71
C ALA A 6 -24.12 -33.06 -2.10
N PRO A 7 -23.75 -32.35 -3.17
CA PRO A 7 -22.35 -32.06 -3.42
C PRO A 7 -21.84 -31.22 -2.24
N THR A 8 -20.85 -31.75 -1.51
CA THR A 8 -19.98 -30.97 -0.64
C THR A 8 -19.46 -29.80 -1.45
N ALA A 9 -19.98 -28.61 -1.18
CA ALA A 9 -19.38 -27.38 -1.67
C ALA A 9 -17.94 -27.41 -1.17
N ALA A 10 -17.00 -27.63 -2.09
CA ALA A 10 -15.60 -27.36 -1.83
C ALA A 10 -15.57 -25.90 -1.36
N THR A 11 -15.21 -25.68 -0.10
CA THR A 11 -14.86 -24.35 0.39
C THR A 11 -13.65 -23.95 -0.45
N GLN A 12 -13.89 -23.26 -1.56
CA GLN A 12 -12.82 -22.62 -2.31
C GLN A 12 -12.13 -21.73 -1.28
N PRO A 13 -10.80 -21.86 -1.07
CA PRO A 13 -10.09 -20.89 -0.27
C PRO A 13 -10.40 -19.54 -0.90
N VAL A 14 -11.12 -18.69 -0.17
CA VAL A 14 -11.28 -17.30 -0.56
C VAL A 14 -9.88 -16.72 -0.46
N SER A 15 -9.16 -16.68 -1.57
CA SER A 15 -7.89 -15.95 -1.67
C SER A 15 -8.22 -14.52 -1.31
N THR A 16 -7.92 -14.15 -0.07
CA THR A 16 -8.13 -12.81 0.42
C THR A 16 -6.94 -12.01 -0.08
N ALA A 17 -7.18 -10.82 -0.62
CA ALA A 17 -6.10 -9.97 -1.08
C ALA A 17 -6.28 -8.59 -0.48
N LEU A 18 -5.21 -8.07 0.13
CA LEU A 18 -5.16 -6.67 0.52
C LEU A 18 -4.83 -5.86 -0.72
N ARG A 19 -5.73 -4.97 -1.10
CA ARG A 19 -5.53 -4.08 -2.25
C ARG A 19 -5.21 -2.67 -1.77
N VAL A 20 -4.16 -2.10 -2.31
CA VAL A 20 -3.74 -0.71 -2.06
C VAL A 20 -3.81 0.07 -3.36
N ASP A 21 -4.60 1.13 -3.37
CA ASP A 21 -4.74 2.04 -4.49
C ASP A 21 -4.20 3.43 -4.08
N ILE A 22 -3.27 3.98 -4.87
CA ILE A 22 -2.76 5.36 -4.70
C ILE A 22 -3.18 6.17 -5.92
N GLY A 23 -4.10 7.10 -5.67
CA GLY A 23 -4.68 7.98 -6.68
C GLY A 23 -3.95 9.32 -6.79
N ALA A 24 -4.70 10.40 -6.63
CA ALA A 24 -4.20 11.76 -6.75
C ALA A 24 -3.68 12.31 -5.42
N MET A 25 -2.57 13.04 -5.48
CA MET A 25 -1.97 13.74 -4.35
C MET A 25 -1.89 15.23 -4.63
N THR A 26 -2.14 16.06 -3.61
CA THR A 26 -1.91 17.50 -3.67
C THR A 26 -0.71 17.85 -2.82
N LEU A 27 0.34 18.42 -3.45
CA LEU A 27 1.51 18.91 -2.73
C LEU A 27 1.23 20.25 -2.07
N ALA A 28 1.73 20.42 -0.84
CA ALA A 28 1.75 21.69 -0.15
C ALA A 28 2.51 22.76 -0.97
N PRO A 29 2.11 24.05 -0.89
CA PRO A 29 2.77 25.13 -1.63
C PRO A 29 4.27 25.27 -1.33
N THR A 30 4.68 24.96 -0.10
CA THR A 30 6.09 24.94 0.34
C THR A 30 6.90 23.94 -0.48
N ILE A 31 6.41 22.70 -0.60
CA ILE A 31 7.05 21.62 -1.39
C ILE A 31 7.08 21.97 -2.89
N LYS A 32 6.01 22.58 -3.42
CA LYS A 32 6.00 23.00 -4.84
C LYS A 32 7.10 24.01 -5.14
N ARG A 33 7.36 24.95 -4.22
CA ARG A 33 8.37 26.00 -4.36
C ARG A 33 9.80 25.55 -4.03
N ASP A 34 9.95 24.43 -3.31
CA ASP A 34 11.24 23.90 -2.90
C ASP A 34 12.04 23.39 -4.11
N LEU A 35 13.18 24.03 -4.41
CA LEU A 35 14.03 23.70 -5.57
C LEU A 35 14.76 22.36 -5.41
N ASP A 36 14.87 21.82 -4.19
CA ASP A 36 15.44 20.51 -3.91
C ASP A 36 14.43 19.36 -4.08
N VAL A 37 13.18 19.67 -4.42
CA VAL A 37 12.15 18.70 -4.80
C VAL A 37 11.98 18.76 -6.32
N ALA A 38 12.22 17.66 -7.03
CA ALA A 38 11.95 17.58 -8.47
C ALA A 38 10.89 16.52 -8.77
N ASP A 39 11.21 15.25 -8.53
CA ASP A 39 10.29 14.14 -8.66
C ASP A 39 9.78 13.67 -7.30
N VAL A 40 8.56 13.14 -7.26
CA VAL A 40 7.93 12.57 -6.07
C VAL A 40 7.37 11.19 -6.37
N TRP A 41 7.40 10.31 -5.37
CA TRP A 41 6.73 9.02 -5.38
C TRP A 41 6.27 8.65 -3.98
N VAL A 42 5.37 7.68 -3.90
CA VAL A 42 4.88 7.14 -2.64
C VAL A 42 5.40 5.73 -2.48
N GLU A 43 5.96 5.45 -1.31
CA GLU A 43 6.29 4.11 -0.83
C GLU A 43 5.26 3.73 0.23
N VAL A 44 4.78 2.50 0.20
CA VAL A 44 3.82 1.99 1.17
C VAL A 44 4.53 0.96 2.02
N ASP A 45 4.56 1.18 3.33
CA ASP A 45 5.01 0.19 4.28
C ASP A 45 3.80 -0.43 4.98
N LEU A 46 3.59 -1.72 4.77
CA LEU A 46 2.56 -2.50 5.43
C LEU A 46 3.28 -3.37 6.47
N VAL A 47 3.32 -2.89 7.71
CA VAL A 47 4.16 -3.46 8.76
C VAL A 47 3.83 -4.94 8.95
N GLY A 48 4.81 -5.79 8.70
CA GLY A 48 4.67 -7.24 8.84
C GLY A 48 3.89 -7.96 7.74
N LEU A 49 3.44 -7.24 6.69
CA LEU A 49 2.71 -7.81 5.55
C LEU A 49 3.52 -7.85 4.25
N THR A 50 4.40 -6.88 4.03
CA THR A 50 5.26 -6.88 2.83
C THR A 50 6.51 -6.05 3.04
N ASP A 51 7.52 -6.27 2.21
CA ASP A 51 8.70 -5.39 2.16
C ASP A 51 8.29 -4.03 1.55
N PRO A 52 8.57 -2.89 2.21
CA PRO A 52 8.19 -1.56 1.71
C PRO A 52 8.79 -1.25 0.33
N SER A 53 9.94 -1.85 0.02
CA SER A 53 10.60 -1.75 -1.29
C SER A 53 9.76 -2.31 -2.44
N GLN A 54 8.79 -3.18 -2.16
CA GLN A 54 7.90 -3.82 -3.14
C GLN A 54 6.67 -2.98 -3.48
N MET A 55 6.34 -1.99 -2.65
CA MET A 55 5.15 -1.16 -2.83
C MET A 55 5.53 0.29 -3.08
N LYS A 56 5.88 0.57 -4.33
CA LYS A 56 6.33 1.89 -4.76
C LYS A 56 5.62 2.33 -6.03
N THR A 57 5.13 3.56 -6.03
CA THR A 57 4.57 4.17 -7.23
C THR A 57 5.67 4.56 -8.22
N LYS A 58 5.27 4.80 -9.47
CA LYS A 58 6.12 5.53 -10.41
C LYS A 58 6.41 6.94 -9.90
N ARG A 59 7.58 7.46 -10.26
CA ARG A 59 7.95 8.85 -10.00
C ARG A 59 7.14 9.79 -10.90
N LEU A 60 6.66 10.87 -10.32
CA LEU A 60 5.98 11.95 -11.03
C LEU A 60 6.69 13.26 -10.73
N HIS A 61 6.86 14.09 -11.76
CA HIS A 61 7.46 15.41 -11.57
C HIS A 61 6.51 16.31 -10.77
N LYS A 62 7.00 17.04 -9.76
CA LYS A 62 6.18 17.87 -8.86
C LYS A 62 5.33 18.94 -9.56
N SER A 63 5.76 19.34 -10.77
CA SER A 63 5.09 20.36 -11.60
C SER A 63 4.06 19.75 -12.56
N SER A 64 3.82 18.43 -12.47
CA SER A 64 2.77 17.78 -13.25
C SER A 64 1.43 18.41 -12.94
N VAL A 65 0.62 18.63 -14.00
CA VAL A 65 -0.70 19.25 -13.89
C VAL A 65 -1.60 18.46 -12.93
N ASN A 66 -1.45 17.14 -12.93
CA ASN A 66 -2.10 16.24 -11.98
C ASN A 66 -1.05 15.23 -11.45
N LEU A 67 -0.84 15.22 -10.14
CA LEU A 67 -0.03 14.21 -9.46
C LEU A 67 -0.92 13.01 -9.15
N ASN A 68 -1.31 12.28 -10.20
CA ASN A 68 -2.06 11.04 -10.09
C ASN A 68 -1.15 9.85 -10.38
N PHE A 69 -0.92 9.03 -9.36
CA PHE A 69 -0.05 7.86 -9.47
C PHE A 69 -0.73 6.70 -10.18
N GLY A 70 -2.07 6.62 -10.16
CA GLY A 70 -2.85 5.55 -10.76
C GLY A 70 -2.35 4.16 -10.37
N TYR A 71 -1.79 4.03 -9.17
CA TYR A 71 -1.13 2.82 -8.71
C TYR A 71 -2.15 1.94 -8.01
N ALA A 72 -2.14 0.66 -8.35
CA ALA A 72 -2.95 -0.36 -7.71
C ALA A 72 -2.10 -1.63 -7.58
N GLN A 73 -1.94 -2.13 -6.36
CA GLN A 73 -1.24 -3.38 -6.10
C GLN A 73 -2.02 -4.20 -5.09
N SER A 74 -2.12 -5.50 -5.37
CA SER A 74 -2.72 -6.47 -4.46
C SER A 74 -1.63 -7.32 -3.85
N VAL A 75 -1.65 -7.43 -2.52
CA VAL A 75 -0.85 -8.37 -1.75
C VAL A 75 -1.75 -9.58 -1.46
N PRO A 76 -1.41 -10.77 -2.00
CA PRO A 76 -2.17 -11.98 -1.68
C PRO A 76 -1.99 -12.32 -0.20
N VAL A 77 -3.08 -12.73 0.43
CA VAL A 77 -3.14 -13.19 1.82
C VAL A 77 -3.70 -14.59 1.79
N ASP A 78 -2.81 -15.56 1.85
CA ASP A 78 -3.18 -16.97 1.84
C ASP A 78 -3.73 -17.40 3.19
N ALA A 79 -4.68 -18.35 3.17
CA ALA A 79 -5.25 -18.87 4.41
C ALA A 79 -4.17 -19.62 5.23
N GLY A 80 -4.07 -19.29 6.52
CA GLY A 80 -3.05 -19.79 7.44
C GLY A 80 -1.67 -19.15 7.27
N SER A 81 -1.53 -18.11 6.42
CA SER A 81 -0.27 -17.42 6.26
C SER A 81 0.04 -16.47 7.42
N ARG A 82 1.30 -16.05 7.51
CA ARG A 82 1.73 -15.05 8.49
C ARG A 82 1.01 -13.73 8.27
N GLU A 83 0.81 -13.35 7.02
CA GLU A 83 0.12 -12.12 6.63
C GLU A 83 -1.35 -12.13 7.07
N GLU A 84 -2.03 -13.28 7.01
CA GLU A 84 -3.39 -13.42 7.55
C GLU A 84 -3.40 -13.22 9.07
N GLU A 85 -2.45 -13.81 9.79
CA GLU A 85 -2.35 -13.67 11.25
C GLU A 85 -2.10 -12.22 11.66
N VAL A 86 -1.18 -11.52 10.98
CA VAL A 86 -0.90 -10.09 11.18
C VAL A 86 -2.16 -9.26 10.93
N LEU A 87 -2.85 -9.47 9.81
CA LEU A 87 -4.10 -8.76 9.50
C LEU A 87 -5.18 -9.01 10.55
N ARG A 88 -5.33 -10.25 11.03
CA ARG A 88 -6.30 -10.59 12.08
C ARG A 88 -5.95 -9.92 13.41
N GLN A 89 -4.67 -9.83 13.75
CA GLN A 89 -4.21 -9.14 14.94
C GLN A 89 -4.48 -7.63 14.86
N VAL A 90 -4.13 -6.99 13.74
CA VAL A 90 -4.37 -5.55 13.52
C VAL A 90 -5.87 -5.24 13.58
N MET A 91 -6.71 -6.01 12.88
CA MET A 91 -8.17 -5.81 12.91
C MET A 91 -8.80 -6.08 14.29
N GLY A 92 -8.21 -6.98 15.08
CA GLY A 92 -8.71 -7.35 16.41
C GLY A 92 -8.21 -6.46 17.55
N SER A 93 -7.21 -5.61 17.29
CA SER A 93 -6.58 -4.76 18.31
C SER A 93 -7.41 -3.50 18.54
N GLN A 94 -7.90 -3.31 19.78
CA GLN A 94 -8.56 -2.06 20.23
C GLN A 94 -7.57 -1.04 20.82
N GLN A 95 -6.27 -1.29 20.73
CA GLN A 95 -5.25 -0.33 21.16
C GLN A 95 -5.10 0.77 20.12
N GLU A 96 -4.89 2.00 20.60
CA GLU A 96 -4.39 3.12 19.80
C GLU A 96 -2.96 2.76 19.35
N GLN A 97 -2.83 1.97 18.29
CA GLN A 97 -1.52 1.55 17.77
C GLN A 97 -0.94 2.64 16.87
N ASP A 98 0.38 2.83 16.99
CA ASP A 98 1.23 3.33 15.90
C ASP A 98 0.73 2.68 14.60
N SER A 99 0.41 3.47 13.57
CA SER A 99 -0.30 2.97 12.39
C SER A 99 0.44 1.79 11.74
N ASP A 100 -0.23 0.67 11.46
CA ASP A 100 0.41 -0.48 10.79
C ASP A 100 0.59 -0.28 9.27
N VAL A 101 0.13 0.85 8.75
CA VAL A 101 0.22 1.24 7.34
C VAL A 101 0.79 2.65 7.24
N TYR A 102 1.94 2.79 6.60
CA TYR A 102 2.58 4.07 6.33
C TYR A 102 2.58 4.37 4.83
N PHE A 103 2.18 5.58 4.47
CA PHE A 103 2.35 6.13 3.14
C PHE A 103 3.46 7.18 3.21
N ILE A 104 4.62 6.85 2.67
CA ILE A 104 5.81 7.67 2.76
C ILE A 104 6.01 8.37 1.43
N VAL A 105 5.96 9.70 1.44
CA VAL A 105 6.22 10.53 0.27
C VAL A 105 7.72 10.81 0.19
N LYS A 106 8.35 10.22 -0.81
CA LYS A 106 9.76 10.47 -1.13
C LYS A 106 9.87 11.49 -2.27
N THR A 107 11.01 12.16 -2.32
CA THR A 107 11.41 13.00 -3.44
C THR A 107 12.83 12.70 -3.87
N GLN A 108 13.14 13.03 -5.12
CA GLN A 108 14.48 13.11 -5.63
C GLN A 108 14.75 14.54 -6.11
N SER A 109 15.87 15.12 -5.67
CA SER A 109 16.34 16.41 -6.15
C SER A 109 16.89 16.32 -7.57
N ALA A 110 17.04 17.45 -8.26
CA ALA A 110 17.66 17.49 -9.59
C ALA A 110 19.11 16.95 -9.61
N ARG A 111 19.76 16.84 -8.45
CA ARG A 111 21.11 16.26 -8.28
C ARG A 111 21.08 14.76 -7.97
N GLY A 112 19.91 14.14 -7.98
CA GLY A 112 19.72 12.72 -7.73
C GLY A 112 19.63 12.33 -6.25
N GLN A 113 19.62 13.28 -5.31
CA GLN A 113 19.53 12.97 -3.88
C GLN A 113 18.09 12.65 -3.48
N GLU A 114 17.89 11.50 -2.85
CA GLU A 114 16.58 11.07 -2.36
C GLU A 114 16.39 11.47 -0.90
N ARG A 115 15.18 11.92 -0.55
CA ARG A 115 14.77 12.18 0.84
C ARG A 115 13.27 12.00 1.02
N GLU A 116 12.85 11.89 2.27
CA GLU A 116 11.45 11.90 2.67
C GLU A 116 10.95 13.33 2.85
N ILE A 117 9.69 13.57 2.50
CA ILE A 117 9.03 14.88 2.60
C ILE A 117 7.65 14.82 3.25
N GLY A 118 7.22 13.64 3.70
CA GLY A 118 5.95 13.42 4.41
C GLY A 118 5.55 11.96 4.42
#